data_AF-A0A6I1VXR6-F1
#
_entry.id   AF-A0A6I1VXR6-F1
#
_cell.length_a   1.000
_cell.length_b   1.000
_cell.length_c   1.000
_cell.angle_alpha   90.00
_cell.angle_beta   90.00
_cell.angle_gamma   90.00
#
_symmetry.space_group_name_H-M   'P 1'
#
loop_
_entity.id
_entity.type
_entity.pdbx_description
1 polymer ?
#
loop_
_entity_poly.entity_id
_entity_poly.type
_entity_poly.pdbx_seq_one_letter_code
_entity_poly.pdbx_strand_id
1 'polypeptide(L)'
;QIVKPKPLIEDLVWKGNVDVALDYKRADKDTDDYDIDLKTSARHGAWRHNAEASYNREAQNDVVTTNTWNAEYALDHFIDEH
;
A
#
# COMPACT_ATOMS: atom_id res chain seq x y z
N GLN A 1 -33.94 -3.03 27.39
CA GLN A 1 -32.63 -2.39 27.62
C GLN A 1 -32.12 -1.86 26.29
N ILE A 2 -31.82 -0.57 26.18
CA ILE A 2 -31.31 0.04 24.94
C ILE A 2 -29.79 -0.02 25.01
N VAL A 3 -29.18 -0.79 24.10
CA VAL A 3 -27.72 -0.85 23.96
C VAL A 3 -27.27 0.49 23.39
N LYS A 4 -26.46 1.23 24.14
CA LYS A 4 -25.87 2.49 23.68
C LYS A 4 -25.01 2.19 22.44
N PRO A 5 -25.20 2.87 21.29
CA PRO A 5 -24.35 2.64 20.13
C PRO A 5 -22.91 2.96 20.53
N LYS A 6 -22.03 1.96 20.44
CA LYS A 6 -20.59 2.22 20.51
C LYS A 6 -20.24 3.05 19.27
N PRO A 7 -19.63 4.23 19.43
CA PRO A 7 -19.19 5.02 18.28
C PRO A 7 -18.16 4.21 17.49
N LEU A 8 -18.42 3.97 16.21
CA LEU A 8 -17.60 3.17 15.27
C LEU A 8 -16.14 3.68 15.10
N ILE A 9 -15.79 4.80 15.73
CA ILE A 9 -14.54 5.52 15.51
C ILE A 9 -13.54 5.25 16.65
N GLU A 10 -13.95 4.71 17.81
CA GLU A 10 -13.03 4.44 18.93
C GLU A 10 -12.14 3.20 18.71
N ASP A 11 -12.55 2.25 17.86
CA ASP A 11 -11.88 0.96 17.65
C ASP A 11 -11.13 0.83 16.31
N LEU A 12 -11.19 1.85 15.45
CA LEU A 12 -10.48 1.86 14.19
C LEU A 12 -8.98 2.09 14.42
N VAL A 13 -8.18 1.06 14.17
CA VAL A 13 -6.72 1.14 14.17
C VAL A 13 -6.22 1.03 12.74
N TRP A 14 -5.58 2.09 12.26
CA TRP A 14 -4.97 2.14 10.93
C TRP A 14 -3.46 2.28 11.03
N LYS A 15 -2.74 1.53 10.21
CA LYS A 15 -1.29 1.56 10.07
C LYS A 15 -0.90 1.32 8.62
N GLY A 16 0.14 1.99 8.17
CA GLY A 16 0.66 1.81 6.82
C GLY A 16 2.08 2.33 6.70
N ASN A 17 2.74 1.92 5.62
CA ASN A 17 4.02 2.42 5.18
C ASN A 17 3.95 2.76 3.70
N VAL A 18 4.76 3.74 3.33
CA VAL A 18 4.95 4.13 1.94
C VAL A 18 6.45 4.24 1.73
N ASP A 19 6.94 3.53 0.72
CA ASP A 19 8.34 3.54 0.34
C ASP A 19 8.43 4.09 -1.09
N VAL A 20 9.32 5.06 -1.30
CA VAL A 20 9.51 5.73 -2.59
C VAL A 20 11.00 5.80 -2.87
N ALA A 21 11.41 5.28 -4.03
CA ALA A 21 12.79 5.33 -4.50
C ALA A 21 12.85 5.99 -5.88
N LEU A 22 13.82 6.89 -6.05
CA LEU A 22 14.08 7.60 -7.29
C LEU A 22 15.58 7.55 -7.56
N ASP A 23 15.96 6.93 -8.67
CA ASP A 23 17.35 6.82 -9.08
C ASP A 23 17.57 7.46 -10.44
N TYR A 24 18.57 8.34 -10.50
CA TYR A 24 18.96 9.03 -11.73
C TYR A 24 20.43 8.76 -12.05
N LYS A 25 20.70 8.16 -13.21
CA LYS A 25 22.07 7.89 -13.65
C LYS A 25 22.32 8.56 -14.99
N ARG A 26 23.38 9.38 -15.01
CA ARG A 26 23.87 10.09 -16.20
C ARG A 26 25.23 9.53 -16.61
N ALA A 27 25.27 8.72 -17.66
CA ALA A 27 26.48 8.17 -18.26
C ALA A 27 26.36 8.23 -19.79
N ASP A 28 26.90 7.27 -20.54
CA ASP A 28 26.63 7.15 -21.99
C ASP A 28 25.15 6.89 -22.32
N LYS A 29 24.38 6.46 -21.31
CA LYS A 29 22.93 6.37 -21.33
C LYS A 29 22.35 7.04 -20.09
N ASP A 30 21.23 7.72 -20.30
CA ASP A 30 20.43 8.32 -19.24
C ASP A 30 19.47 7.25 -18.70
N THR A 31 19.49 7.00 -17.40
CA THR A 31 18.54 6.09 -16.76
C THR A 31 17.76 6.83 -15.68
N ASP A 32 16.45 6.73 -15.78
CA ASP A 32 15.47 7.22 -14.82
C ASP A 32 14.69 6.05 -14.24
N ASP A 33 14.78 5.83 -12.93
CA ASP A 33 14.05 4.76 -12.23
C ASP A 33 13.13 5.37 -11.16
N TYR A 34 11.88 4.89 -11.14
CA TYR A 34 10.80 5.31 -10.25
C TYR A 34 10.17 4.07 -9.63
N ASP A 35 10.36 3.89 -8.31
CA ASP A 35 9.72 2.82 -7.55
C ASP A 35 8.86 3.41 -6.43
N ILE A 36 7.64 2.91 -6.30
CA ILE A 36 6.66 3.32 -5.31
C ILE A 36 5.99 2.06 -4.76
N ASP A 37 6.12 1.84 -3.45
CA ASP A 37 5.43 0.80 -2.71
C ASP A 37 4.52 1.41 -1.64
N LEU A 38 3.29 0.93 -1.59
CA LEU A 38 2.28 1.30 -0.60
C LEU A 38 1.80 0.05 0.12
N LYS A 39 1.81 0.06 1.45
CA LYS A 39 1.18 -0.99 2.25
C LYS A 39 0.35 -0.38 3.35
N THR A 40 -0.87 -0.87 3.51
CA THR A 40 -1.82 -0.32 4.48
C THR A 40 -2.66 -1.43 5.10
N SER A 41 -2.92 -1.30 6.40
CA SER A 41 -3.75 -2.21 7.17
C SER A 41 -4.65 -1.43 8.10
N ALA A 42 -5.96 -1.65 8.01
CA ALA A 42 -6.97 -1.04 8.87
C ALA A 42 -7.75 -2.13 9.58
N ARG A 43 -7.86 -2.06 10.91
CA ARG A 43 -8.67 -2.97 11.73
C ARG A 43 -9.79 -2.19 12.40
N HIS A 44 -11.00 -2.74 12.36
CA HIS A 44 -12.15 -2.27 13.11
C HIS A 44 -12.91 -3.52 13.59
N GLY A 45 -13.19 -3.60 14.89
CA GLY A 45 -13.76 -4.80 15.52
C GLY A 45 -13.11 -6.10 15.04
N ALA A 46 -13.96 -7.02 14.55
CA ALA A 46 -13.58 -8.32 14.00
C ALA A 46 -13.16 -8.29 12.53
N TRP A 47 -12.93 -7.12 11.93
CA TRP A 47 -12.56 -6.99 10.51
C TRP A 47 -11.19 -6.35 10.35
N ARG A 48 -10.38 -6.90 9.44
CA ARG A 48 -9.11 -6.29 9.03
C ARG A 48 -9.03 -6.21 7.51
N HIS A 49 -8.79 -5.00 7.03
CA HIS A 49 -8.52 -4.68 5.64
C HIS A 49 -7.01 -4.59 5.46
N ASN A 50 -6.44 -5.31 4.51
CA ASN A 50 -5.05 -5.15 4.10
C ASN A 50 -5.03 -4.80 2.62
N ALA A 51 -4.28 -3.77 2.24
CA ALA A 51 -4.05 -3.44 0.85
C ALA A 51 -2.57 -3.18 0.61
N GLU A 52 -2.07 -3.68 -0.51
CA GLU A 52 -0.72 -3.44 -0.99
C GLU A 52 -0.79 -2.98 -2.44
N ALA A 53 0.04 -2.02 -2.82
CA ALA A 53 0.17 -1.59 -4.20
C ALA A 53 1.62 -1.24 -4.49
N SER A 54 2.09 -1.59 -5.68
CA SER A 54 3.43 -1.26 -6.13
C SER A 54 3.41 -0.74 -7.56
N TYR A 55 4.32 0.17 -7.86
CA TYR A 55 4.51 0.77 -9.17
C TYR A 55 5.98 0.98 -9.44
N ASN A 56 6.48 0.33 -10.49
CA ASN A 56 7.85 0.47 -10.95
C ASN A 56 7.86 0.94 -12.41
N ARG A 57 8.58 2.04 -12.68
CA ARG A 57 8.85 2.53 -14.02
C ARG A 57 10.32 2.86 -14.19
N GLU A 58 10.92 2.27 -15.22
CA GLU A 58 12.29 2.55 -15.65
C GLU A 58 12.27 3.09 -17.09
N ALA A 59 13.04 4.14 -17.34
CA ALA A 59 13.32 4.65 -18.67
C ALA A 59 14.82 4.75 -18.92
N GLN A 60 15.25 4.41 -20.13
CA GLN A 60 16.61 4.59 -20.60
C GLN A 60 16.62 5.41 -21.89
N ASN A 61 17.36 6.51 -21.93
CA ASN A 61 17.42 7.43 -23.07
C ASN A 61 16.03 7.84 -23.58
N ASP A 62 15.15 8.25 -22.66
CA ASP A 62 13.73 8.58 -22.91
C ASP A 62 12.85 7.41 -23.40
N VAL A 63 13.37 6.19 -23.47
CA VAL A 63 12.61 4.98 -23.83
C VAL A 63 12.25 4.19 -22.57
N VAL A 64 10.96 3.99 -22.32
CA VAL A 64 10.48 3.17 -21.21
C VAL A 64 10.88 1.72 -21.42
N THR A 65 11.67 1.16 -20.51
CA THR A 65 12.13 -0.24 -20.53
C THR A 65 11.32 -1.11 -19.60
N THR A 66 10.92 -0.57 -18.45
CA THR A 66 10.13 -1.26 -17.43
C THR A 66 8.92 -0.42 -17.07
N ASN A 67 7.74 -1.04 -17.03
CA ASN A 67 6.53 -0.43 -16.51
C ASN A 67 5.63 -1.53 -15.96
N THR A 68 5.66 -1.69 -14.64
CA THR A 68 4.93 -2.75 -13.95
C THR A 68 4.19 -2.15 -12.77
N TRP A 69 2.97 -2.61 -12.57
CA TRP A 69 2.15 -2.24 -11.42
C TRP A 69 1.48 -3.47 -10.85
N ASN A 70 1.30 -3.50 -9.53
CA ASN A 70 0.56 -4.52 -8.82
C ASN A 70 -0.36 -3.88 -7.79
N ALA A 71 -1.49 -4.53 -7.51
CA ALA A 71 -2.39 -4.13 -6.46
C ALA A 71 -3.06 -5.36 -5.87
N GLU A 72 -3.03 -5.46 -4.55
CA GLU A 72 -3.59 -6.56 -3.79
C GLU A 72 -4.45 -6.02 -2.66
N TYR A 73 -5.55 -6.73 -2.39
CA TYR A 73 -6.46 -6.40 -1.31
C TYR A 73 -6.98 -7.68 -0.67
N ALA A 74 -6.93 -7.73 0.66
CA ALA A 74 -7.43 -8.81 1.47
C ALA A 74 -8.36 -8.29 2.56
N LEU A 75 -9.43 -9.03 2.83
CA LEU A 75 -10.37 -8.77 3.91
C LEU A 75 -10.44 -9.98 4.82
N ASP A 76 -10.03 -9.79 6.07
CA ASP A 76 -10.04 -10.81 7.11
C ASP A 76 -11.21 -10.59 8.06
N HIS A 77 -11.87 -11.68 8.47
CA HIS A 77 -12.85 -11.69 9.55
C HIS A 77 -12.38 -12.59 10.71
N PHE A 78 -12.36 -12.07 11.92
CA PHE A 78 -11.96 -12.78 13.13
C PHE A 78 -13.19 -13.41 13.79
N ILE A 79 -13.21 -14.74 13.92
CA ILE A 79 -14.32 -15.48 14.53
C ILE A 79 -14.23 -15.47 16.07
N ASP A 80 -13.01 -15.37 16.60
CA ASP A 80 -12.71 -15.27 18.03
C ASP A 80 -11.52 -14.31 18.25
N GLU A 81 -11.51 -13.63 19.40
CA GLU A 81 -10.44 -12.71 19.85
C GLU A 81 -9.71 -13.24 21.10
N HIS A 82 -10.06 -14.44 21.57
CA HIS A 82 -9.49 -15.11 22.73
C HIS A 82 -8.09 -15.71 22.54
#